data_AF-A0A2E3XE38-F1
#
_entry.id   AF-A0A2E3XE38-F1
#
_cell.length_a   1.000
_cell.length_b   1.000
_cell.length_c   1.000
_cell.angle_alpha   90.00
_cell.angle_beta   90.00
_cell.angle_gamma   90.00
#
_symmetry.space_group_name_H-M   'P 1'
#
loop_
_entity.id
_entity.type
_entity.pdbx_description
1 polymer ?
#
loop_
_entity_poly.entity_id
_entity_poly.type
_entity_poly.pdbx_seq_one_letter_code
_entity_poly.pdbx_strand_id
1 'polypeptide(L)'
;MGNDRSPFGSGENSEDKPQVSEENANGQNVVALPDRQSEDPFIDQSQGEFGENLRKIRKADSSFNSSAFVEGSRAAFEIIITSYANGDSESLRPLLSDEVYDKFSGAISARADNGQVIEMTLVGIQSSEIIEASMDGSVAFVTNKFVTEQIEVTKDLAGEVVDGDPVRVTTVTDIWTFARNTRSRNPNWTLVATEAPN
;
A
#
# COMPACT_ATOMS: atom_id res chain seq x y z
N MET A 1 42.51 10.32 -56.18
CA MET A 1 43.09 8.97 -56.37
C MET A 1 44.56 9.06 -56.01
N GLY A 2 44.99 8.38 -54.94
CA GLY A 2 46.31 8.58 -54.33
C GLY A 2 47.41 7.65 -54.88
N ASN A 3 48.52 8.26 -55.30
CA ASN A 3 49.89 7.73 -55.31
C ASN A 3 50.36 7.45 -53.86
N ASP A 4 51.52 6.86 -53.54
CA ASP A 4 52.48 5.88 -54.08
C ASP A 4 53.56 5.80 -52.95
N ARG A 5 54.31 4.71 -52.91
CA ARG A 5 55.22 4.20 -51.86
C ARG A 5 56.45 5.11 -51.58
N SER A 6 57.01 5.20 -50.37
CA SER A 6 58.09 4.37 -49.75
C SER A 6 58.92 5.31 -48.80
N PRO A 7 59.99 4.91 -48.05
CA PRO A 7 60.46 3.62 -47.48
C PRO A 7 61.01 3.69 -46.01
N PHE A 8 61.29 2.49 -45.44
CA PHE A 8 62.34 2.05 -44.48
C PHE A 8 63.04 2.97 -43.43
N GLY A 9 63.20 2.40 -42.22
CA GLY A 9 64.27 2.67 -41.22
C GLY A 9 63.78 2.51 -39.76
N SER A 10 63.77 1.34 -39.10
CA SER A 10 64.85 0.53 -38.51
C SER A 10 65.32 0.98 -37.10
N GLY A 11 65.29 0.03 -36.14
CA GLY A 11 66.04 0.02 -34.86
C GLY A 11 65.16 -0.02 -33.60
N GLU A 12 64.79 -1.21 -33.08
CA GLU A 12 65.48 -2.00 -32.00
C GLU A 12 65.28 -1.41 -30.58
N ASN A 13 65.05 -2.13 -29.48
CA ASN A 13 64.86 -3.52 -29.05
C ASN A 13 64.24 -3.37 -27.63
N SER A 14 63.47 -4.27 -27.01
CA SER A 14 63.79 -5.65 -26.58
C SER A 14 62.47 -6.21 -25.99
N GLU A 15 61.97 -7.38 -26.41
CA GLU A 15 62.07 -8.68 -25.69
C GLU A 15 61.70 -8.54 -24.20
N ASP A 16 60.65 -9.17 -23.65
CA ASP A 16 60.57 -10.61 -23.48
C ASP A 16 59.15 -11.09 -23.04
N LYS A 17 58.74 -12.23 -23.57
CA LYS A 17 57.70 -13.16 -23.09
C LYS A 17 58.26 -14.52 -23.51
N PRO A 18 58.13 -15.64 -22.77
CA PRO A 18 56.92 -16.01 -22.02
C PRO A 18 57.14 -16.90 -20.75
N GLN A 19 56.14 -17.07 -19.88
CA GLN A 19 55.57 -18.40 -19.58
C GLN A 19 54.41 -18.36 -18.58
N VAL A 20 53.42 -19.17 -18.93
CA VAL A 20 52.27 -19.62 -18.15
C VAL A 20 52.71 -20.51 -16.99
N SER A 21 52.08 -20.31 -15.83
CA SER A 21 51.82 -21.36 -14.85
C SER A 21 50.41 -21.14 -14.29
N GLU A 22 49.50 -22.04 -14.66
CA GLU A 22 48.28 -22.30 -13.91
C GLU A 22 48.68 -22.85 -12.53
N GLU A 23 47.96 -22.46 -11.46
CA GLU A 23 47.24 -23.40 -10.59
C GLU A 23 46.86 -22.79 -9.21
N ASN A 24 45.53 -22.71 -8.98
CA ASN A 24 44.77 -22.78 -7.71
C ASN A 24 45.05 -21.78 -6.56
N ALA A 25 44.04 -20.96 -6.24
CA ALA A 25 43.22 -21.13 -5.02
C ALA A 25 42.27 -19.93 -4.79
N ASN A 26 40.97 -20.23 -4.84
CA ASN A 26 39.91 -19.74 -3.96
C ASN A 26 39.97 -18.26 -3.49
N GLY A 27 39.08 -17.45 -4.07
CA GLY A 27 38.82 -16.10 -3.56
C GLY A 27 37.65 -15.43 -4.26
N GLN A 28 36.57 -16.17 -4.55
CA GLN A 28 35.28 -15.54 -4.86
C GLN A 28 34.80 -14.82 -3.60
N ASN A 29 35.21 -13.56 -3.45
CA ASN A 29 34.59 -12.66 -2.47
C ASN A 29 33.23 -12.23 -3.02
N VAL A 30 32.28 -13.17 -3.05
CA VAL A 30 30.87 -12.86 -3.09
C VAL A 30 30.54 -12.28 -1.72
N VAL A 31 30.66 -10.97 -1.60
CA VAL A 31 30.06 -10.25 -0.48
C VAL A 31 28.57 -10.48 -0.63
N ALA A 32 28.03 -11.43 0.13
CA ALA A 32 26.60 -11.51 0.36
C ALA A 32 26.22 -10.15 0.93
N LEU A 33 25.60 -9.31 0.09
CA LEU A 33 24.93 -8.12 0.57
C LEU A 33 24.03 -8.63 1.71
N PRO A 34 24.19 -8.15 2.95
CA PRO A 34 23.22 -8.47 3.99
C PRO A 34 21.87 -8.10 3.40
N ASP A 35 20.90 -9.01 3.48
CA ASP A 35 19.50 -8.75 3.17
C ASP A 35 19.19 -7.39 3.79
N ARG A 36 19.13 -6.35 2.95
CA ARG A 36 18.74 -5.02 3.39
C ARG A 36 17.24 -5.15 3.55
N GLN A 37 16.81 -5.80 4.63
CA GLN A 37 15.48 -5.63 5.17
C GLN A 37 15.24 -4.13 5.08
N SER A 38 14.27 -3.74 4.26
CA SER A 38 13.91 -2.34 4.11
C SER A 38 13.73 -1.78 5.51
N GLU A 39 14.60 -0.86 5.91
CA GLU A 39 14.50 -0.24 7.22
C GLU A 39 13.11 0.36 7.34
N ASP A 40 12.40 0.00 8.41
CA ASP A 40 11.07 0.51 8.70
C ASP A 40 11.14 1.14 10.09
N PRO A 41 11.52 2.43 10.16
CA PRO A 41 11.75 3.10 11.44
C PRO A 41 10.52 3.07 12.35
N PHE A 42 9.31 3.06 11.77
CA PHE A 42 8.07 2.96 12.54
C PHE A 42 7.99 1.62 13.28
N ILE A 43 8.23 0.50 12.59
CA ILE A 43 8.23 -0.84 13.20
C ILE A 43 9.37 -0.99 14.21
N ASP A 44 10.54 -0.44 13.91
CA ASP A 44 11.73 -0.59 14.75
C ASP A 44 11.62 0.24 16.04
N GLN A 45 10.96 1.41 15.98
CA GLN A 45 10.71 2.26 17.15
C GLN A 45 9.44 1.87 17.93
N SER A 46 8.55 1.08 17.33
CA SER A 46 7.32 0.61 17.98
C SER A 46 7.61 -0.31 19.17
N GLN A 47 7.00 0.02 20.31
CA GLN A 47 7.20 -0.65 21.60
C GLN A 47 6.03 -1.56 21.97
N GLY A 48 6.25 -2.41 22.98
CA GLY A 48 5.22 -3.29 23.53
C GLY A 48 4.67 -4.31 22.54
N GLU A 49 3.48 -4.84 22.86
CA GLU A 49 2.81 -5.87 22.06
C GLU A 49 2.53 -5.41 20.63
N PHE A 50 2.14 -4.14 20.45
CA PHE A 50 1.92 -3.53 19.13
C PHE A 50 3.16 -3.65 18.23
N GLY A 51 4.32 -3.20 18.71
CA GLY A 51 5.57 -3.30 17.96
C GLY A 51 6.01 -4.74 17.71
N GLU A 52 5.78 -5.64 18.67
CA GLU A 52 6.05 -7.07 18.48
C GLU A 52 5.18 -7.67 17.37
N ASN A 53 3.90 -7.32 17.32
CA ASN A 53 3.00 -7.80 16.28
C ASN A 53 3.35 -7.25 14.90
N LEU A 54 3.73 -5.98 14.77
CA LEU A 54 4.26 -5.45 13.51
C LEU A 54 5.52 -6.20 13.04
N ARG A 55 6.43 -6.51 13.97
CA ARG A 55 7.62 -7.33 13.66
C ARG A 55 7.26 -8.76 13.25
N LYS A 56 6.22 -9.36 13.84
CA LYS A 56 5.69 -10.68 13.41
C LYS A 56 5.13 -10.61 11.98
N ILE A 57 4.36 -9.57 11.65
CA ILE A 57 3.85 -9.35 10.28
C ILE A 57 5.03 -9.23 9.31
N ARG A 58 5.99 -8.33 9.57
CA ARG A 58 7.20 -8.15 8.71
C ARG A 58 8.01 -9.44 8.53
N LYS A 59 8.07 -10.29 9.56
CA LYS A 59 8.74 -11.60 9.48
C LYS A 59 7.96 -12.59 8.61
N ALA A 60 6.63 -12.59 8.70
CA ALA A 60 5.76 -13.47 7.92
C ALA A 60 5.59 -12.99 6.46
N ASP A 61 5.70 -11.69 6.25
CA ASP A 61 5.54 -10.98 4.99
C ASP A 61 6.69 -9.98 4.83
N SER A 62 7.76 -10.42 4.17
CA SER A 62 8.95 -9.59 3.95
C SER A 62 8.71 -8.38 3.03
N SER A 63 7.55 -8.32 2.35
CA SER A 63 7.14 -7.18 1.54
C SER A 63 6.39 -6.10 2.34
N PHE A 64 6.02 -6.40 3.59
CA PHE A 64 5.31 -5.45 4.42
C PHE A 64 6.19 -4.26 4.80
N ASN A 65 5.66 -3.06 4.58
CA ASN A 65 6.25 -1.80 4.97
C ASN A 65 5.14 -0.87 5.45
N SER A 66 5.34 -0.25 6.61
CA SER A 66 4.34 0.55 7.30
C SER A 66 3.93 1.80 6.52
N SER A 67 4.87 2.51 5.87
CA SER A 67 4.55 3.71 5.11
C SER A 67 3.77 3.37 3.84
N ALA A 68 4.21 2.34 3.11
CA ALA A 68 3.51 1.86 1.92
C ALA A 68 2.10 1.34 2.25
N PHE A 69 1.95 0.65 3.39
CA PHE A 69 0.64 0.23 3.87
C PHE A 69 -0.27 1.42 4.18
N VAL A 70 0.24 2.42 4.90
CA VAL A 70 -0.52 3.63 5.24
C VAL A 70 -0.94 4.39 3.97
N GLU A 71 -0.06 4.54 2.98
CA GLU A 71 -0.39 5.15 1.69
C GLU A 71 -1.48 4.35 0.95
N GLY A 72 -1.34 3.03 0.85
CA GLY A 72 -2.33 2.16 0.24
C GLY A 72 -3.69 2.22 0.95
N SER A 73 -3.68 2.30 2.29
CA SER A 73 -4.89 2.41 3.10
C SER A 73 -5.64 3.73 2.88
N ARG A 74 -4.92 4.84 2.67
CA ARG A 74 -5.51 6.14 2.30
C ARG A 74 -6.16 6.09 0.93
N ALA A 75 -5.47 5.54 -0.07
CA ALA A 75 -6.02 5.39 -1.41
C ALA A 75 -7.27 4.48 -1.41
N ALA A 76 -7.23 3.37 -0.67
CA ALA A 76 -8.39 2.51 -0.50
C ALA A 76 -9.56 3.23 0.19
N PHE A 77 -9.28 4.01 1.24
CA PHE A 77 -10.29 4.83 1.93
C PHE A 77 -11.01 5.75 0.96
N GLU A 78 -10.27 6.55 0.17
CA GLU A 78 -10.84 7.46 -0.83
C GLU A 78 -11.73 6.74 -1.85
N ILE A 79 -11.26 5.62 -2.39
CA ILE A 79 -12.03 4.84 -3.36
C ILE A 79 -13.31 4.28 -2.71
N ILE A 80 -13.21 3.74 -1.49
CA ILE A 80 -14.34 3.10 -0.82
C ILE A 80 -15.44 4.12 -0.48
N ILE A 81 -15.09 5.25 0.14
CA ILE A 81 -16.09 6.26 0.52
C ILE A 81 -16.77 6.88 -0.70
N THR A 82 -16.02 7.15 -1.78
CA THR A 82 -16.56 7.77 -2.99
C THR A 82 -17.42 6.79 -3.78
N SER A 83 -16.99 5.53 -3.89
CA SER A 83 -17.80 4.46 -4.50
C SER A 83 -19.07 4.21 -3.71
N TYR A 84 -19.00 4.22 -2.37
CA TYR A 84 -20.16 4.10 -1.51
C TYR A 84 -21.16 5.24 -1.70
N ALA A 85 -20.71 6.49 -1.74
CA ALA A 85 -21.56 7.65 -2.00
C ALA A 85 -22.23 7.57 -3.38
N ASN A 86 -21.45 7.23 -4.42
CA ASN A 86 -21.93 7.10 -5.80
C ASN A 86 -22.80 5.87 -6.06
N GLY A 87 -22.89 4.94 -5.10
CA GLY A 87 -23.60 3.67 -5.28
C GLY A 87 -22.88 2.68 -6.21
N ASP A 88 -21.59 2.87 -6.45
CA ASP A 88 -20.75 1.99 -7.26
C ASP A 88 -20.28 0.78 -6.45
N SER A 89 -21.17 -0.20 -6.31
CA SER A 89 -20.84 -1.44 -5.64
C SER A 89 -19.83 -2.31 -6.41
N GLU A 90 -19.62 -2.11 -7.71
CA GLU A 90 -18.65 -2.91 -8.48
C GLU A 90 -17.22 -2.55 -8.09
N SER A 91 -16.93 -1.26 -7.95
CA SER A 91 -15.61 -0.75 -7.51
C SER A 91 -15.24 -1.17 -6.08
N LEU A 92 -16.23 -1.47 -5.24
CA LEU A 92 -16.00 -1.92 -3.86
C LEU A 92 -15.54 -3.37 -3.77
N ARG A 93 -15.99 -4.23 -4.70
CA ARG A 93 -15.79 -5.68 -4.61
C ARG A 93 -14.33 -6.13 -4.42
N PRO A 94 -13.32 -5.59 -5.13
CA PRO A 94 -11.94 -6.02 -4.95
C PRO A 94 -11.28 -5.52 -3.65
N LEU A 95 -11.88 -4.56 -2.96
CA LEU A 95 -11.30 -3.90 -1.78
C LEU A 95 -11.85 -4.43 -0.46
N LEU A 96 -13.04 -5.02 -0.48
CA LEU A 96 -13.79 -5.42 0.71
C LEU A 96 -13.83 -6.94 0.86
N SER A 97 -13.87 -7.42 2.09
CA SER A 97 -14.21 -8.82 2.38
C SER A 97 -15.65 -9.08 2.00
N ASP A 98 -16.04 -10.35 1.84
CA ASP A 98 -17.42 -10.71 1.52
C ASP A 98 -18.42 -10.10 2.51
N GLU A 99 -18.12 -10.18 3.82
CA GLU A 99 -18.97 -9.66 4.87
C GLU A 99 -19.10 -8.13 4.84
N VAL A 100 -17.99 -7.41 4.66
CA VAL A 100 -18.02 -5.94 4.60
C VAL A 100 -18.67 -5.48 3.30
N TYR A 101 -18.40 -6.17 2.19
CA TYR A 101 -19.04 -5.92 0.91
C TYR A 101 -20.57 -5.98 1.02
N ASP A 102 -21.09 -7.07 1.59
CA ASP A 102 -22.54 -7.30 1.70
C ASP A 102 -23.22 -6.18 2.51
N LYS A 103 -22.56 -5.67 3.56
CA LYS A 103 -23.03 -4.51 4.34
C LYS A 103 -23.11 -3.25 3.49
N PHE A 104 -22.04 -2.94 2.75
CA PHE A 104 -21.96 -1.74 1.91
C PHE A 104 -22.94 -1.82 0.73
N SER A 105 -22.98 -2.94 0.00
CA SER A 105 -23.91 -3.13 -1.13
C SER A 105 -25.37 -3.15 -0.67
N GLY A 106 -25.65 -3.71 0.51
CA GLY A 106 -26.96 -3.68 1.13
C GLY A 106 -27.42 -2.26 1.46
N ALA A 107 -26.55 -1.44 2.07
CA ALA A 107 -26.84 -0.05 2.38
C ALA A 107 -27.02 0.82 1.12
N ILE A 108 -26.20 0.59 0.07
CA ILE A 108 -26.37 1.22 -1.24
C ILE A 108 -27.75 0.88 -1.83
N SER A 109 -28.12 -0.40 -1.81
CA SER A 109 -29.40 -0.87 -2.37
C SER A 109 -30.59 -0.28 -1.61
N ALA A 110 -30.55 -0.31 -0.28
CA ALA A 110 -31.61 0.25 0.56
C ALA A 110 -31.79 1.76 0.33
N ARG A 111 -30.69 2.50 0.15
CA ARG A 111 -30.73 3.92 -0.19
C ARG A 111 -31.36 4.16 -1.56
N ALA A 112 -30.97 3.37 -2.56
CA ALA A 112 -31.55 3.45 -3.91
C ALA A 112 -33.06 3.14 -3.91
N ASP A 113 -33.49 2.13 -3.15
CA ASP A 113 -34.91 1.77 -3.00
C ASP A 113 -35.74 2.89 -2.35
N ASN A 114 -35.12 3.69 -1.48
CA ASN A 114 -35.74 4.88 -0.89
C ASN A 114 -35.73 6.11 -1.83
N GLY A 115 -35.19 5.99 -3.05
CA GLY A 115 -35.05 7.11 -3.98
C GLY A 115 -34.09 8.18 -3.46
N GLN A 116 -33.05 7.78 -2.74
CA GLN A 116 -32.08 8.67 -2.14
C GLN A 116 -30.71 8.58 -2.83
N VAL A 117 -29.99 9.69 -2.86
CA VAL A 117 -28.61 9.80 -3.36
C VAL A 117 -27.77 10.50 -2.32
N ILE A 118 -26.55 10.00 -2.06
CA ILE A 118 -25.57 10.71 -1.25
C ILE A 118 -24.66 11.49 -2.18
N GLU A 119 -24.52 12.78 -1.90
CA GLU A 119 -23.43 13.60 -2.43
C GLU A 119 -22.42 13.80 -1.30
N MET A 120 -21.23 13.22 -1.47
CA MET A 120 -20.14 13.34 -0.52
C MET A 120 -18.91 13.91 -1.21
N THR A 121 -18.30 14.91 -0.59
CA THR A 121 -17.00 15.45 -0.99
C THR A 121 -16.01 15.24 0.14
N LEU A 122 -14.95 14.47 -0.12
CA LEU A 122 -13.81 14.39 0.78
C LEU A 122 -12.96 15.65 0.61
N VAL A 123 -12.95 16.51 1.63
CA VAL A 123 -12.15 17.74 1.65
C VAL A 123 -10.67 17.40 1.87
N GLY A 124 -10.40 16.44 2.77
CA GLY A 124 -9.04 15.94 2.98
C GLY A 124 -8.95 14.87 4.07
N ILE A 125 -7.81 14.17 4.08
CA ILE A 125 -7.42 13.23 5.13
C ILE A 125 -6.43 13.93 6.05
N GLN A 126 -6.86 14.30 7.25
CA GLN A 126 -6.05 14.96 8.27
C GLN A 126 -5.01 14.01 8.88
N SER A 127 -5.40 12.76 9.16
CA SER A 127 -4.47 11.72 9.60
C SER A 127 -4.89 10.32 9.16
N SER A 128 -3.90 9.44 9.07
CA SER A 128 -4.06 7.98 8.89
C SER A 128 -2.91 7.32 9.61
N GLU A 129 -3.24 6.60 10.67
CA GLU A 129 -2.29 6.08 11.64
C GLU A 129 -2.59 4.61 11.91
N ILE A 130 -1.56 3.76 11.87
CA ILE A 130 -1.70 2.38 12.34
C ILE A 130 -1.83 2.42 13.86
N ILE A 131 -2.95 1.93 14.37
CA ILE A 131 -3.25 1.89 15.80
C ILE A 131 -3.19 0.49 16.39
N GLU A 132 -3.33 -0.54 15.55
CA GLU A 132 -3.27 -1.94 15.97
C GLU A 132 -2.69 -2.83 14.87
N ALA A 133 -2.01 -3.90 15.28
CA ALA A 133 -1.50 -4.93 14.41
C ALA A 133 -1.61 -6.28 15.11
N SER A 134 -2.01 -7.32 14.38
CA SER A 134 -2.08 -8.69 14.88
C SER A 134 -1.90 -9.72 13.76
N MET A 135 -1.68 -10.97 14.13
CA MET A 135 -1.53 -12.10 13.23
C MET A 135 -2.40 -13.25 13.73
N ASP A 136 -3.21 -13.83 12.84
CA ASP A 136 -3.88 -15.12 13.06
C ASP A 136 -3.40 -16.13 12.01
N GLY A 137 -2.60 -17.11 12.44
CA GLY A 137 -1.97 -18.08 11.55
C GLY A 137 -1.13 -17.41 10.46
N SER A 138 -1.64 -17.37 9.22
CA SER A 138 -1.00 -16.72 8.08
C SER A 138 -1.71 -15.45 7.60
N VAL A 139 -2.69 -14.96 8.36
CA VAL A 139 -3.42 -13.74 8.05
C VAL A 139 -2.91 -12.62 8.96
N ALA A 140 -2.39 -11.57 8.34
CA ALA A 140 -2.03 -10.34 9.02
C ALA A 140 -3.25 -9.43 9.09
N PHE A 141 -3.46 -8.79 10.23
CA PHE A 141 -4.46 -7.74 10.43
C PHE A 141 -3.76 -6.46 10.85
N VAL A 142 -4.13 -5.34 10.23
CA VAL A 142 -3.60 -4.01 10.56
C VAL A 142 -4.76 -3.03 10.58
N THR A 143 -4.93 -2.35 11.71
CA THR A 143 -6.02 -1.39 11.94
C THR A 143 -5.49 0.02 11.84
N ASN A 144 -6.14 0.82 10.97
CA ASN A 144 -5.85 2.23 10.80
C ASN A 144 -6.97 3.10 11.37
N LYS A 145 -6.57 4.15 12.07
CA LYS A 145 -7.44 5.28 12.40
C LYS A 145 -7.29 6.35 11.33
N PHE A 146 -8.38 6.71 10.66
CA PHE A 146 -8.46 7.85 9.77
C PHE A 146 -9.13 9.01 10.49
N VAL A 147 -8.64 10.22 10.25
CA VAL A 147 -9.34 11.45 10.59
C VAL A 147 -9.48 12.25 9.31
N THR A 148 -10.70 12.55 8.92
CA THR A 148 -11.02 13.18 7.64
C THR A 148 -11.90 14.41 7.83
N GLU A 149 -11.87 15.29 6.85
CA GLU A 149 -12.83 16.37 6.68
C GLU A 149 -13.66 16.09 5.45
N GLN A 150 -14.98 16.11 5.62
CA GLN A 150 -15.92 15.81 4.53
C GLN A 150 -17.17 16.67 4.60
N ILE A 151 -17.80 16.84 3.44
CA ILE A 151 -19.13 17.42 3.28
C ILE A 151 -20.02 16.28 2.78
N GLU A 152 -21.14 16.06 3.43
CA GLU A 152 -22.08 14.99 3.10
C GLU A 152 -23.52 15.51 3.15
N VAL A 153 -24.28 15.17 2.12
CA VAL A 153 -25.70 15.49 1.99
C VAL A 153 -26.41 14.30 1.36
N THR A 154 -27.60 13.99 1.85
CA THR A 154 -28.50 13.06 1.18
C THR A 154 -29.60 13.86 0.48
N LYS A 155 -29.84 13.55 -0.79
CA LYS A 155 -30.90 14.14 -1.59
C LYS A 155 -31.93 13.10 -1.99
N ASP A 156 -33.16 13.52 -2.21
CA ASP A 156 -34.16 12.70 -2.88
C ASP A 156 -34.01 12.75 -4.42
N LEU A 157 -34.88 12.03 -5.14
CA LEU A 157 -34.91 12.03 -6.61
C LEU A 157 -35.29 13.39 -7.23
N ALA A 158 -35.89 14.30 -6.47
CA ALA A 158 -36.18 15.66 -6.93
C ALA A 158 -34.96 16.59 -6.78
N GLY A 159 -33.89 16.12 -6.11
CA GLY A 159 -32.68 16.88 -5.82
C GLY A 159 -32.78 17.73 -4.55
N GLU A 160 -33.85 17.55 -3.76
CA GLU A 160 -34.04 18.25 -2.49
C GLU A 160 -33.21 17.59 -1.40
N VAL A 161 -32.56 18.38 -0.57
CA VAL A 161 -31.76 17.88 0.56
C VAL A 161 -32.70 17.35 1.63
N VAL A 162 -32.62 16.04 1.90
CA VAL A 162 -33.40 15.36 2.93
C VAL A 162 -32.61 15.11 4.21
N ASP A 163 -31.27 15.15 4.13
CA ASP A 163 -30.37 15.07 5.28
C ASP A 163 -29.01 15.73 4.98
N GLY A 164 -28.31 16.17 6.03
CA GLY A 164 -27.00 16.80 5.93
C GLY A 164 -27.02 18.31 5.62
N ASP A 165 -25.84 18.86 5.31
CA ASP A 165 -25.67 20.27 4.97
C ASP A 165 -24.61 20.41 3.85
N PRO A 166 -24.97 20.95 2.67
CA PRO A 166 -24.11 21.00 1.48
C PRO A 166 -22.89 21.90 1.60
N VAL A 167 -22.77 22.71 2.67
CA VAL A 167 -21.62 23.61 2.86
C VAL A 167 -20.89 23.39 4.18
N ARG A 168 -21.39 22.48 5.03
CA ARG A 168 -20.79 22.22 6.34
C ARG A 168 -19.70 21.15 6.24
N VAL A 169 -18.46 21.58 6.44
CA VAL A 169 -17.34 20.67 6.64
C VAL A 169 -17.45 20.02 8.02
N THR A 170 -17.41 18.69 8.07
CA THR A 170 -17.46 17.90 9.29
C THR A 170 -16.19 17.07 9.42
N THR A 171 -15.61 17.02 10.61
CA THR A 171 -14.50 16.12 10.92
C THR A 171 -15.05 14.76 11.33
N VAL A 172 -14.62 13.70 10.66
CA VAL A 172 -15.03 12.32 10.93
C VAL A 172 -13.80 11.50 11.30
N THR A 173 -13.97 10.57 12.23
CA THR A 173 -12.93 9.60 12.60
C THR A 173 -13.44 8.22 12.26
N ASP A 174 -12.62 7.41 11.60
CA ASP A 174 -12.95 6.06 11.19
C ASP A 174 -11.85 5.10 11.65
N ILE A 175 -12.22 3.91 12.09
CA ILE A 175 -11.29 2.84 12.48
C ILE A 175 -11.52 1.64 11.57
N TRP A 176 -10.54 1.33 10.73
CA TRP A 176 -10.67 0.34 9.66
C TRP A 176 -9.60 -0.72 9.82
N THR A 177 -10.00 -1.99 9.85
CA THR A 177 -9.08 -3.13 9.90
C THR A 177 -8.95 -3.75 8.53
N PHE A 178 -7.71 -3.82 8.06
CA PHE A 178 -7.34 -4.48 6.82
C PHE A 178 -6.70 -5.83 7.11
N ALA A 179 -6.97 -6.80 6.25
CA ALA A 179 -6.36 -8.11 6.31
C ALA A 179 -5.60 -8.45 5.03
N ARG A 180 -4.52 -9.21 5.19
CA ARG A 180 -3.79 -9.83 4.08
C ARG A 180 -3.31 -11.22 4.47
N ASN A 181 -3.50 -12.19 3.59
CA ASN A 181 -2.82 -13.48 3.72
C ASN A 181 -1.35 -13.32 3.30
N THR A 182 -0.43 -13.49 4.24
CA THR A 182 1.02 -13.27 4.05
C THR A 182 1.66 -14.27 3.07
N ARG A 183 0.98 -15.39 2.79
CA ARG A 183 1.40 -16.39 1.79
C ARG A 183 0.88 -16.08 0.38
N SER A 184 -0.02 -15.10 0.25
CA SER A 184 -0.60 -14.72 -1.03
C SER A 184 0.39 -13.93 -1.87
N ARG A 185 0.43 -14.25 -3.17
CA ARG A 185 1.15 -13.43 -4.16
C ARG A 185 0.41 -12.13 -4.47
N ASN A 186 -0.87 -12.02 -4.11
CA ASN A 186 -1.60 -10.78 -4.24
C ASN A 186 -1.12 -9.81 -3.13
N PRO A 187 -0.56 -8.65 -3.49
CA PRO A 187 -0.13 -7.65 -2.52
C PRO A 187 -1.29 -6.90 -1.87
N ASN A 188 -2.51 -7.04 -2.39
CA ASN A 188 -3.66 -6.27 -1.96
C ASN A 188 -4.08 -6.64 -0.53
N TRP A 189 -4.38 -5.60 0.23
CA TRP A 189 -5.04 -5.67 1.52
C TRP A 189 -6.55 -5.49 1.31
N THR A 190 -7.33 -6.22 2.10
CA THR A 190 -8.78 -6.21 2.02
C THR A 190 -9.35 -5.64 3.31
N LEU A 191 -10.32 -4.72 3.22
CA LEU A 191 -11.03 -4.20 4.37
C LEU A 191 -11.94 -5.29 4.95
N VAL A 192 -11.72 -5.65 6.21
CA VAL A 192 -12.44 -6.72 6.91
C VAL A 192 -13.31 -6.22 8.06
N ALA A 193 -13.06 -5.02 8.58
CA ALA A 193 -13.89 -4.39 9.59
C ALA A 193 -13.85 -2.86 9.49
N THR A 194 -14.96 -2.22 9.86
CA THR A 194 -15.13 -0.77 9.91
C THR A 194 -15.86 -0.40 11.19
N GLU A 195 -15.34 0.58 11.91
CA GLU A 195 -15.91 1.10 13.14
C GLU A 195 -15.89 2.64 13.09
N ALA A 196 -16.96 3.26 13.58
CA ALA A 196 -16.98 4.68 13.88
C ALA A 196 -16.87 4.83 15.42
N PRO A 197 -16.00 5.72 15.94
CA PRO A 197 -15.94 5.97 17.37
C PRO A 197 -17.28 6.52 17.86
N ASN A 198 -17.85 5.87 18.88
CA ASN A 198 -19.08 6.28 19.56
C ASN A 198 -18.89 7.58 20.37
#